data_AF-A0A2V4BWN2-F1
#
_entry.id   AF-A0A2V4BWN2-F1
#
_cell.length_a   1.000
_cell.length_b   1.000
_cell.length_c   1.000
_cell.angle_alpha   90.00
_cell.angle_beta   90.00
_cell.angle_gamma   90.00
#
_symmetry.space_group_name_H-M   'P 1'
#
loop_
_entity.id
_entity.type
_entity.pdbx_description
1 polymer ?
#
loop_
_entity_poly.entity_id
_entity_poly.type
_entity_poly.pdbx_seq_one_letter_code
_entity_poly.pdbx_strand_id
1 'polypeptide(L)'
;MKRVYLILSVLVHIICFSQNKQILYNFTSIPQSLLVNPGADVSYKYFFGIPVLSGISANFGSSSFSAYDLFADNGVDFNDKVRDVVNKSSNKDKIYTNQQLELFSGGFRIGGEESRSYISFGGYQEFDFLMYVPKDMAILALDGNRDHIGKSFNLADINLRAEILSVFHIGFHKKVNDKFVLGGRIKLYSSGANANSTKNSGFIYTTNGTADQNIYYQYISSDLELQTSGIAAFTKDEYDGNIANDLIHNTFFNGSLGLGFDAGITYYYKKNLQFTASIIDVGFIRHTKDIETLTYKGNYEYNGVNPGFDFTNEPENVLDDFQKAIPRDTIYSKYTTWRPAKFNASVEYSFGESRFDDDECSCKAPDERLYVNALGAQLFAMTMPKDPFVAFTAFYKRRLLRKLELKTTYTIDSFSYKNIGLGVAGTWGKLNMYFLVDNVLEYKDITKANSAAFQLGVNFIFQDSD
;
A
#
# COMPACT_ATOMS: atom_id res chain seq x y z
N MET A 1 9.89 -23.89 23.58
CA MET A 1 10.50 -22.86 22.70
C MET A 1 9.94 -22.90 21.28
N LYS A 2 10.04 -24.00 20.49
CA LYS A 2 9.47 -24.07 19.12
C LYS A 2 7.97 -23.74 19.03
N ARG A 3 7.14 -24.20 19.97
CA ARG A 3 5.71 -23.85 20.03
C ARG A 3 5.45 -22.38 20.36
N VAL A 4 6.32 -21.74 21.14
CA VAL A 4 6.21 -20.30 21.43
C VAL A 4 6.59 -19.51 20.19
N TYR A 5 7.63 -19.88 19.45
CA TYR A 5 7.94 -19.24 18.16
C TYR A 5 6.88 -19.48 17.09
N LEU A 6 6.22 -20.64 17.10
CA LEU A 6 5.13 -20.93 16.18
C LEU A 6 3.85 -20.17 16.58
N ILE A 7 3.56 -20.04 17.88
CA ILE A 7 2.47 -19.21 18.39
C ILE A 7 2.78 -17.72 18.19
N LEU A 8 4.03 -17.27 18.33
CA LEU A 8 4.46 -15.90 18.09
C LEU A 8 4.51 -15.59 16.59
N SER A 9 4.89 -16.56 15.76
CA SER A 9 4.82 -16.48 14.29
C SER A 9 3.37 -16.45 13.84
N VAL A 10 2.50 -17.32 14.38
CA VAL A 10 1.06 -17.32 14.11
C VAL A 10 0.39 -16.07 14.67
N LEU A 11 0.80 -15.54 15.83
CA LEU A 11 0.34 -14.24 16.35
C LEU A 11 0.85 -13.09 15.48
N VAL A 12 2.09 -13.11 15.00
CA VAL A 12 2.60 -12.12 14.04
C VAL A 12 1.86 -12.22 12.70
N HIS A 13 1.44 -13.41 12.28
CA HIS A 13 0.59 -13.61 11.10
C HIS A 13 -0.90 -13.24 11.36
N ILE A 14 -1.39 -13.39 12.59
CA ILE A 14 -2.75 -13.02 13.04
C ILE A 14 -2.82 -11.54 13.48
N ILE A 15 -1.72 -10.79 13.46
CA ILE A 15 -1.72 -9.34 13.71
C ILE A 15 -1.58 -8.56 12.38
N CYS A 16 -1.60 -9.21 11.22
CA CYS A 16 -1.44 -8.55 9.92
C CYS A 16 -2.73 -7.91 9.38
N PHE A 17 -3.21 -6.79 9.94
CA PHE A 17 -4.48 -6.20 9.50
C PHE A 17 -4.57 -4.64 9.46
N SER A 18 -3.97 -3.92 8.49
CA SER A 18 -4.59 -3.32 7.26
C SER A 18 -5.36 -1.90 7.00
N GLN A 19 -4.78 -0.67 6.87
CA GLN A 19 -5.32 0.51 6.06
C GLN A 19 -4.21 1.51 5.67
N ASN A 20 -4.55 2.34 4.68
CA ASN A 20 -3.92 3.63 4.40
C ASN A 20 -3.92 4.53 5.65
N LYS A 21 -2.93 5.40 5.76
CA LYS A 21 -2.71 6.29 6.92
C LYS A 21 -3.69 7.48 7.00
N GLN A 22 -4.97 7.28 6.69
CA GLN A 22 -6.03 8.31 6.69
C GLN A 22 -6.30 8.82 8.11
N ILE A 23 -6.39 7.91 9.09
CA ILE A 23 -6.60 8.30 10.49
C ILE A 23 -5.40 9.11 11.00
N LEU A 24 -4.18 8.76 10.60
CA LEU A 24 -2.95 9.46 10.99
C LEU A 24 -2.86 10.88 10.40
N TYR A 25 -3.42 11.11 9.21
CA TYR A 25 -3.35 12.42 8.55
C TYR A 25 -3.97 13.52 9.41
N ASN A 26 -3.25 14.63 9.57
CA ASN A 26 -3.63 15.74 10.44
C ASN A 26 -3.85 15.38 11.92
N PHE A 27 -3.35 14.23 12.38
CA PHE A 27 -3.37 13.82 13.80
C PHE A 27 -2.04 14.20 14.47
N THR A 28 -1.80 15.51 14.60
CA THR A 28 -0.49 16.11 14.94
C THR A 28 0.02 15.84 16.35
N SER A 29 -0.78 15.21 17.22
CA SER A 29 -0.30 14.67 18.49
C SER A 29 0.56 13.40 18.32
N ILE A 30 0.59 12.82 17.11
CA ILE A 30 1.40 11.67 16.74
C ILE A 30 2.54 12.14 15.83
N PRO A 31 3.83 11.99 16.22
CA PRO A 31 4.96 12.45 15.39
C PRO A 31 4.98 11.89 13.97
N GLN A 32 4.49 10.66 13.81
CA GLN A 32 4.37 9.99 12.51
C GLN A 32 3.41 10.70 11.54
N SER A 33 2.63 11.70 11.97
CA SER A 33 1.86 12.55 11.05
C SER A 33 2.74 13.27 10.02
N LEU A 34 4.01 13.54 10.38
CA LEU A 34 5.02 14.09 9.45
C LEU A 34 5.34 13.15 8.29
N LEU A 35 5.06 11.84 8.43
CA LEU A 35 5.23 10.88 7.33
C LEU A 35 4.19 11.05 6.22
N VAL A 36 3.03 11.61 6.53
CA VAL A 36 1.92 11.79 5.58
C VAL A 36 1.72 13.26 5.19
N ASN A 37 2.22 14.19 6.00
CA ASN A 37 2.31 15.61 5.65
C ASN A 37 3.58 16.22 6.26
N PRO A 38 4.66 16.45 5.48
CA PRO A 38 5.87 17.09 6.02
C PRO A 38 5.64 18.55 6.44
N GLY A 39 4.55 19.18 6.00
CA GLY A 39 4.12 20.52 6.43
C GLY A 39 3.06 20.52 7.53
N ALA A 40 2.89 19.43 8.28
CA ALA A 40 2.02 19.39 9.44
C ALA A 40 2.54 20.29 10.57
N ASP A 41 1.66 21.06 11.22
CA ASP A 41 2.04 21.94 12.33
C ASP A 41 2.27 21.12 13.62
N VAL A 42 3.53 21.00 14.00
CA VAL A 42 3.98 20.17 15.13
C VAL A 42 4.61 21.06 16.21
N SER A 43 4.30 20.79 17.48
CA SER A 43 4.65 21.68 18.61
C SER A 43 5.76 21.16 19.53
N TYR A 44 6.32 19.97 19.28
CA TYR A 44 7.32 19.37 20.15
C TYR A 44 8.75 19.90 19.91
N LYS A 45 9.57 19.96 20.97
CA LYS A 45 10.98 20.42 20.93
C LYS A 45 11.87 19.37 20.27
N TYR A 46 11.74 18.12 20.71
CA TYR A 46 12.34 16.95 20.07
C TYR A 46 11.49 15.70 20.33
N PHE A 47 11.58 14.74 19.42
CA PHE A 47 11.06 13.39 19.63
C PHE A 47 12.06 12.36 19.16
N PHE A 48 11.96 11.17 19.73
CA PHE A 48 12.58 9.97 19.16
C PHE A 48 11.59 8.82 19.24
N GLY A 49 11.49 8.08 18.14
CA GLY A 49 10.73 6.83 18.08
C GLY A 49 11.48 5.72 18.80
N ILE A 50 10.77 4.87 19.54
CA ILE A 50 11.37 3.62 20.03
C ILE A 50 11.64 2.74 18.81
N PRO A 51 12.88 2.27 18.57
CA PRO A 51 13.19 1.47 17.40
C PRO A 51 12.23 0.30 17.23
N VAL A 52 11.74 0.08 16.00
CA VAL A 52 10.78 -0.98 15.62
C VAL A 52 9.36 -0.80 16.19
N LEU A 53 9.20 -0.02 17.26
CA LEU A 53 7.94 0.17 17.97
C LEU A 53 7.30 1.53 17.74
N SER A 54 7.95 2.47 17.06
CA SER A 54 7.43 3.84 16.86
C SER A 54 6.39 3.96 15.75
N GLY A 55 6.36 3.00 14.82
CA GLY A 55 5.36 2.96 13.76
C GLY A 55 5.29 1.60 13.10
N ILE A 56 4.36 0.77 13.56
CA ILE A 56 3.99 -0.48 12.90
C ILE A 56 2.64 -0.23 12.24
N SER A 57 2.59 -0.37 10.92
CA SER A 57 1.35 -0.29 10.15
C SER A 57 1.25 -1.43 9.17
N ALA A 58 0.03 -1.92 8.96
CA ALA A 58 -0.32 -2.75 7.81
C ALA A 58 -1.53 -2.15 7.11
N ASN A 59 -1.68 -2.43 5.81
CA ASN A 59 -2.75 -2.17 4.84
C ASN A 59 -3.03 -3.40 3.99
N PHE A 60 -4.30 -3.68 3.72
CA PHE A 60 -4.91 -4.73 2.90
C PHE A 60 -6.30 -4.22 2.46
N GLY A 61 -6.61 -4.44 1.20
CA GLY A 61 -7.90 -4.08 0.64
C GLY A 61 -8.14 -4.93 -0.59
N SER A 62 -9.35 -5.47 -0.72
CA SER A 62 -9.82 -6.25 -1.84
C SER A 62 -11.20 -5.75 -2.24
N SER A 63 -11.35 -5.28 -3.48
CA SER A 63 -12.64 -4.79 -3.97
C SER A 63 -13.56 -5.90 -4.49
N SER A 64 -13.03 -7.11 -4.67
CA SER A 64 -13.77 -8.22 -5.30
C SER A 64 -14.21 -9.30 -4.30
N PHE A 65 -13.37 -9.66 -3.33
CA PHE A 65 -13.66 -10.75 -2.41
C PHE A 65 -13.05 -10.54 -1.02
N SER A 66 -13.64 -11.15 -0.01
CA SER A 66 -13.13 -11.26 1.36
C SER A 66 -12.46 -12.63 1.59
N ALA A 67 -11.74 -12.78 2.71
CA ALA A 67 -11.16 -14.08 3.07
C ALA A 67 -12.25 -15.14 3.32
N TYR A 68 -13.42 -14.72 3.82
CA TYR A 68 -14.58 -15.58 4.05
C TYR A 68 -15.08 -16.20 2.74
N ASP A 69 -15.12 -15.43 1.65
CA ASP A 69 -15.63 -15.90 0.36
C ASP A 69 -14.83 -17.08 -0.20
N LEU A 70 -13.53 -17.15 0.11
CA LEU A 70 -12.64 -18.22 -0.34
C LEU A 70 -12.46 -19.35 0.69
N PHE A 71 -12.39 -19.00 1.98
CA PHE A 71 -11.92 -19.92 3.02
C PHE A 71 -12.97 -20.30 4.07
N ALA A 72 -14.21 -19.80 3.98
CA ALA A 72 -15.26 -20.20 4.91
C ALA A 72 -15.51 -21.71 4.86
N ASP A 73 -15.54 -22.36 6.02
CA ASP A 73 -15.94 -23.77 6.12
C ASP A 73 -17.47 -23.90 6.13
N ASN A 74 -18.07 -23.81 4.95
CA ASN A 74 -19.53 -23.80 4.72
C ASN A 74 -20.02 -24.96 3.85
N GLY A 75 -19.18 -25.99 3.64
CA GLY A 75 -19.49 -27.16 2.80
C GLY A 75 -19.44 -26.93 1.29
N VAL A 76 -19.08 -25.73 0.81
CA VAL A 76 -18.83 -25.45 -0.61
C VAL A 76 -17.37 -25.73 -0.95
N ASP A 77 -17.10 -26.39 -2.08
CA ASP A 77 -15.73 -26.69 -2.54
C ASP A 77 -14.94 -25.40 -2.80
N PHE A 78 -13.62 -25.45 -2.59
CA PHE A 78 -12.76 -24.30 -2.81
C PHE A 78 -12.76 -23.85 -4.27
N ASN A 79 -12.78 -24.77 -5.24
CA ASN A 79 -12.77 -24.42 -6.66
C ASN A 79 -14.06 -23.69 -7.06
N ASP A 80 -15.20 -24.08 -6.49
CA ASP A 80 -16.48 -23.41 -6.72
C ASP A 80 -16.49 -22.00 -6.13
N LYS A 81 -15.89 -21.80 -4.96
CA LYS A 81 -15.69 -20.45 -4.37
C LYS A 81 -14.80 -19.57 -5.26
N VAL A 82 -13.69 -20.12 -5.76
CA VAL A 82 -12.80 -19.40 -6.67
C VAL A 82 -13.55 -19.02 -7.96
N ARG A 83 -14.31 -19.95 -8.56
CA ARG A 83 -15.15 -19.66 -9.73
C ARG A 83 -16.17 -18.57 -9.46
N ASP A 84 -16.88 -18.62 -8.32
CA ASP A 84 -17.87 -17.61 -7.94
C ASP A 84 -17.24 -16.22 -7.78
N VAL A 85 -16.11 -16.13 -7.06
CA VAL A 85 -15.33 -14.89 -6.91
C VAL A 85 -14.90 -14.34 -8.27
N VAL A 86 -14.28 -15.15 -9.12
CA VAL A 86 -13.80 -14.72 -10.45
C VAL A 86 -14.95 -14.24 -11.34
N ASN A 87 -16.09 -14.93 -11.31
CA ASN A 87 -17.26 -14.58 -12.11
C ASN A 87 -17.89 -13.24 -11.68
N LYS A 88 -17.97 -12.99 -10.37
CA LYS A 88 -18.48 -11.73 -9.78
C LYS A 88 -17.51 -10.55 -9.92
N SER A 89 -16.23 -10.83 -10.08
CA SER A 89 -15.18 -9.82 -10.23
C SER A 89 -15.26 -9.08 -11.56
N SER A 90 -14.53 -7.98 -11.65
CA SER A 90 -14.19 -7.24 -12.86
C SER A 90 -12.68 -7.12 -12.99
N ASN A 91 -12.17 -6.77 -14.17
CA ASN A 91 -10.75 -6.51 -14.37
C ASN A 91 -10.24 -5.20 -13.75
N LYS A 92 -11.14 -4.42 -13.13
CA LYS A 92 -10.83 -3.24 -12.32
C LYS A 92 -10.71 -3.58 -10.84
N ASP A 93 -11.22 -4.73 -10.43
CA ASP A 93 -11.07 -5.18 -9.06
C ASP A 93 -9.63 -5.49 -8.73
N LYS A 94 -9.24 -5.20 -7.50
CA LYS A 94 -7.85 -5.22 -7.09
C LYS A 94 -7.68 -5.62 -5.64
N ILE A 95 -6.54 -6.23 -5.38
CA ILE A 95 -5.99 -6.50 -4.07
C ILE A 95 -4.82 -5.54 -3.89
N TYR A 96 -4.85 -4.76 -2.82
CA TYR A 96 -3.77 -3.88 -2.42
C TYR A 96 -3.32 -4.24 -1.02
N THR A 97 -2.02 -4.26 -0.75
CA THR A 97 -1.44 -4.48 0.57
C THR A 97 -0.25 -3.56 0.74
N ASN A 98 -0.13 -2.89 1.88
CA ASN A 98 1.04 -2.09 2.24
C ASN A 98 1.41 -2.37 3.69
N GLN A 99 2.65 -2.70 3.99
CA GLN A 99 3.13 -2.83 5.36
C GLN A 99 4.28 -1.86 5.54
N GLN A 100 4.34 -1.22 6.70
CA GLN A 100 5.45 -0.35 7.04
C GLN A 100 5.85 -0.55 8.49
N LEU A 101 7.16 -0.73 8.68
CA LEU A 101 7.81 -0.90 9.97
C LEU A 101 8.86 0.21 10.15
N GLU A 102 8.61 1.13 11.07
CA GLU A 102 9.56 2.19 11.40
C GLU A 102 10.71 1.64 12.25
N LEU A 103 11.92 1.69 11.72
CA LEU A 103 13.12 1.14 12.36
C LEU A 103 13.68 2.14 13.36
N PHE A 104 13.69 3.41 12.98
CA PHE A 104 14.04 4.53 13.83
C PHE A 104 13.43 5.80 13.25
N SER A 105 13.06 6.73 14.13
CA SER A 105 12.67 8.08 13.73
C SER A 105 13.09 9.07 14.80
N GLY A 106 13.26 10.31 14.40
CA GLY A 106 13.57 11.39 15.31
C GLY A 106 13.34 12.74 14.68
N GLY A 107 13.30 13.74 15.53
CA GLY A 107 13.22 15.11 15.08
C GLY A 107 13.56 16.08 16.18
N PHE A 108 13.98 17.27 15.78
CA PHE A 108 14.34 18.33 16.70
C PHE A 108 14.13 19.70 16.06
N ARG A 109 13.77 20.67 16.91
CA ARG A 109 13.73 22.09 16.56
C ARG A 109 15.15 22.61 16.34
N ILE A 110 15.34 23.45 15.33
CA ILE A 110 16.64 24.05 14.99
C ILE A 110 16.56 25.56 15.07
N GLY A 111 17.52 26.20 15.76
CA GLY A 111 17.60 27.67 15.86
C GLY A 111 17.12 28.27 17.19
N GLY A 112 17.04 27.48 18.27
CA GLY A 112 16.65 27.96 19.61
C GLY A 112 15.15 27.81 19.91
N GLU A 113 14.72 28.29 21.08
CA GLU A 113 13.36 28.09 21.58
C GLU A 113 12.31 28.84 20.76
N GLU A 114 12.62 30.04 20.28
CA GLU A 114 11.74 30.85 19.42
C GLU A 114 11.71 30.39 17.96
N SER A 115 12.55 29.41 17.58
CA SER A 115 12.65 29.01 16.19
C SER A 115 11.41 28.28 15.70
N ARG A 116 10.99 28.67 14.51
CA ARG A 116 9.87 28.10 13.77
C ARG A 116 10.29 26.99 12.79
N SER A 117 11.52 26.48 12.92
CA SER A 117 12.10 25.49 12.00
C SER A 117 12.36 24.16 12.70
N TYR A 118 12.06 23.06 12.01
CA TYR A 118 12.09 21.71 12.56
C TYR A 118 12.69 20.73 11.55
N ILE A 119 13.57 19.85 12.03
CA ILE A 119 14.14 18.75 11.23
C ILE A 119 13.53 17.44 11.73
N SER A 120 13.15 16.57 10.80
CA SER A 120 12.78 15.19 11.08
C SER A 120 13.63 14.24 10.24
N PHE A 121 13.90 13.05 10.75
CA PHE A 121 14.63 12.02 10.02
C PHE A 121 14.15 10.64 10.48
N GLY A 122 14.41 9.64 9.65
CA GLY A 122 14.00 8.28 9.98
C GLY A 122 14.37 7.27 8.91
N GLY A 123 14.24 6.01 9.30
CA GLY A 123 14.38 4.84 8.45
C GLY A 123 13.20 3.91 8.69
N TYR A 124 12.56 3.44 7.63
CA TYR A 124 11.49 2.45 7.72
C TYR A 124 11.59 1.41 6.60
N GLN A 125 11.17 0.19 6.90
CA GLN A 125 10.96 -0.85 5.90
C GLN A 125 9.52 -0.79 5.42
N GLU A 126 9.31 -1.01 4.12
CA GLU A 126 8.01 -0.97 3.46
C GLU A 126 7.86 -2.16 2.52
N PHE A 127 6.69 -2.80 2.57
CA PHE A 127 6.23 -3.77 1.58
C PHE A 127 5.00 -3.20 0.89
N ASP A 128 4.98 -3.19 -0.44
CA ASP A 128 3.83 -2.80 -1.24
C ASP A 128 3.47 -3.93 -2.21
N PHE A 129 2.21 -4.32 -2.26
CA PHE A 129 1.66 -5.28 -3.20
C PHE A 129 0.38 -4.74 -3.82
N LEU A 130 0.26 -4.86 -5.13
CA LEU A 130 -0.94 -4.52 -5.91
C LEU A 130 -1.12 -5.57 -6.99
N MET A 131 -2.30 -6.15 -7.05
CA MET A 131 -2.71 -7.06 -8.12
C MET A 131 -4.13 -6.73 -8.55
N TYR A 132 -4.35 -6.56 -9.85
CA TYR A 132 -5.72 -6.55 -10.37
C TYR A 132 -6.18 -7.98 -10.59
N VAL A 133 -7.46 -8.26 -10.35
CA VAL A 133 -8.05 -9.58 -10.62
C VAL A 133 -7.94 -9.84 -12.12
N PRO A 134 -7.17 -10.88 -12.54
CA PRO A 134 -6.94 -11.14 -13.94
C PRO A 134 -8.11 -11.94 -14.51
N LYS A 135 -9.31 -11.34 -14.56
CA LYS A 135 -10.59 -12.02 -14.79
C LYS A 135 -10.55 -12.95 -15.99
N ASP A 136 -10.12 -12.46 -17.15
CA ASP A 136 -10.12 -13.28 -18.36
C ASP A 136 -9.15 -14.46 -18.25
N MET A 137 -7.97 -14.27 -17.68
CA MET A 137 -7.01 -15.36 -17.50
C MET A 137 -7.48 -16.38 -16.46
N ALA A 138 -8.15 -15.91 -15.40
CA ALA A 138 -8.72 -16.77 -14.38
C ALA A 138 -9.87 -17.62 -14.95
N ILE A 139 -10.78 -17.03 -15.72
CA ILE A 139 -11.84 -17.78 -16.42
C ILE A 139 -11.21 -18.80 -17.39
N LEU A 140 -10.22 -18.39 -18.18
CA LEU A 140 -9.56 -19.29 -19.13
C LEU A 140 -8.88 -20.47 -18.42
N ALA A 141 -8.26 -20.26 -17.26
CA ALA A 141 -7.61 -21.31 -16.49
C ALA A 141 -8.62 -22.26 -15.80
N LEU A 142 -9.78 -21.76 -15.38
CA LEU A 142 -10.81 -22.53 -14.67
C LEU A 142 -11.74 -23.29 -15.63
N ASP A 143 -12.18 -22.63 -16.70
CA ASP A 143 -13.24 -23.10 -17.59
C ASP A 143 -12.71 -23.50 -18.97
N GLY A 144 -11.49 -23.08 -19.31
CA GLY A 144 -11.00 -23.15 -20.68
C GLY A 144 -11.75 -22.19 -21.61
N ASN A 145 -11.48 -22.35 -22.90
CA ASN A 145 -12.08 -21.55 -23.97
C ASN A 145 -13.27 -22.24 -24.67
N ARG A 146 -13.57 -23.50 -24.34
CA ARG A 146 -14.61 -24.32 -25.01
C ARG A 146 -15.98 -23.65 -24.99
N ASP A 147 -16.42 -23.20 -23.82
CA ASP A 147 -17.74 -22.57 -23.64
C ASP A 147 -17.70 -21.05 -23.87
N HIS A 148 -16.58 -20.54 -24.38
CA HIS A 148 -16.29 -19.12 -24.57
C HIS A 148 -15.91 -18.80 -26.03
N ILE A 149 -16.46 -19.53 -27.01
CA ILE A 149 -16.25 -19.27 -28.44
C ILE A 149 -16.77 -17.88 -28.81
N GLY A 150 -15.98 -17.11 -29.54
CA GLY A 150 -16.25 -15.71 -29.89
C GLY A 150 -15.88 -14.71 -28.79
N LYS A 151 -15.38 -15.16 -27.64
CA LYS A 151 -14.82 -14.29 -26.60
C LYS A 151 -13.32 -14.06 -26.85
N SER A 152 -12.89 -12.80 -26.71
CA SER A 152 -11.48 -12.44 -26.66
C SER A 152 -11.06 -12.31 -25.20
N PHE A 153 -10.17 -13.18 -24.74
CA PHE A 153 -9.57 -13.13 -23.41
C PHE A 153 -8.39 -12.16 -23.40
N ASN A 154 -8.48 -11.08 -22.64
CA ASN A 154 -7.49 -10.01 -22.65
C ASN A 154 -6.27 -10.32 -21.76
N LEU A 155 -5.07 -10.36 -22.33
CA LEU A 155 -3.82 -10.60 -21.59
C LEU A 155 -3.42 -9.39 -20.73
N ALA A 156 -3.91 -8.19 -21.04
CA ALA A 156 -3.69 -6.98 -20.24
C ALA A 156 -4.37 -7.03 -18.85
N ASP A 157 -5.22 -8.02 -18.61
CA ASP A 157 -5.82 -8.27 -17.29
C ASP A 157 -4.76 -8.70 -16.27
N ILE A 158 -3.65 -9.31 -16.71
CA ILE A 158 -2.50 -9.58 -15.86
C ILE A 158 -1.85 -8.24 -15.51
N ASN A 159 -2.00 -7.82 -14.24
CA ASN A 159 -1.40 -6.59 -13.77
C ASN A 159 -0.99 -6.73 -12.31
N LEU A 160 0.32 -6.73 -12.06
CA LEU A 160 0.93 -7.02 -10.76
C LEU A 160 2.08 -6.05 -10.48
N ARG A 161 2.17 -5.60 -9.24
CA ARG A 161 3.33 -4.90 -8.67
C ARG A 161 3.57 -5.40 -7.25
N ALA A 162 4.80 -5.76 -6.95
CA ALA A 162 5.26 -6.09 -5.61
C ALA A 162 6.62 -5.44 -5.36
N GLU A 163 6.83 -4.89 -4.18
CA GLU A 163 8.05 -4.16 -3.84
C GLU A 163 8.34 -4.30 -2.34
N ILE A 164 9.60 -4.61 -2.00
CA ILE A 164 10.10 -4.60 -0.62
C ILE A 164 11.31 -3.67 -0.59
N LEU A 165 11.24 -2.61 0.21
CA LEU A 165 12.27 -1.58 0.27
C LEU A 165 12.49 -1.03 1.68
N SER A 166 13.68 -0.46 1.88
CA SER A 166 13.98 0.43 3.00
C SER A 166 13.97 1.86 2.50
N VAL A 167 13.40 2.75 3.29
CA VAL A 167 13.31 4.17 3.02
C VAL A 167 14.04 4.92 4.11
N PHE A 168 15.06 5.68 3.73
CA PHE A 168 15.73 6.63 4.59
C PHE A 168 15.32 8.03 4.20
N HIS A 169 15.03 8.89 5.18
CA HIS A 169 14.54 10.22 4.88
C HIS A 169 15.03 11.29 5.83
N ILE A 170 15.13 12.50 5.30
CA ILE A 170 15.37 13.73 6.04
C ILE A 170 14.34 14.76 5.59
N GLY A 171 13.59 15.29 6.54
CA GLY A 171 12.54 16.28 6.35
C GLY A 171 12.88 17.60 7.03
N PHE A 172 12.50 18.70 6.39
CA PHE A 172 12.57 20.04 6.92
C PHE A 172 11.16 20.64 6.92
N HIS A 173 10.78 21.23 8.05
CA HIS A 173 9.51 21.87 8.28
C HIS A 173 9.76 23.30 8.78
N LYS A 174 8.99 24.27 8.30
CA LYS A 174 9.08 25.67 8.71
C LYS A 174 7.72 26.33 8.79
N LYS A 175 7.41 26.88 9.97
CA LYS A 175 6.28 27.80 10.18
C LYS A 175 6.71 29.21 9.75
N VAL A 176 6.39 29.57 8.51
CA VAL A 176 6.80 30.83 7.87
C VAL A 176 6.21 32.03 8.59
N ASN A 177 4.94 31.93 8.99
CA ASN A 177 4.23 32.89 9.82
C ASN A 177 3.12 32.16 10.59
N ASP A 178 2.29 32.89 11.34
CA ASP A 178 1.23 32.28 12.16
C ASP A 178 0.10 31.63 11.34
N LYS A 179 0.06 31.88 10.03
CA LYS A 179 -0.95 31.35 9.11
C LYS A 179 -0.42 30.27 8.17
N PHE A 180 0.88 30.14 7.97
CA PHE A 180 1.43 29.30 6.91
C PHE A 180 2.63 28.49 7.36
N VAL A 181 2.53 27.19 7.11
CA VAL A 181 3.55 26.19 7.35
C VAL A 181 3.85 25.49 6.04
N LEU A 182 5.14 25.29 5.77
CA LEU A 182 5.61 24.48 4.66
C LEU A 182 6.55 23.40 5.17
N GLY A 183 6.60 22.29 4.46
CA GLY A 183 7.58 21.25 4.71
C GLY A 183 7.92 20.48 3.46
N GLY A 184 9.15 19.97 3.44
CA GLY A 184 9.68 19.12 2.39
C GLY A 184 10.46 17.97 2.99
N ARG A 185 10.51 16.83 2.30
CA ARG A 185 11.29 15.67 2.72
C ARG A 185 11.95 15.03 1.52
N ILE A 186 13.22 14.67 1.67
CA ILE A 186 13.96 13.90 0.67
C ILE A 186 14.04 12.46 1.17
N LYS A 187 13.91 11.51 0.24
CA LYS A 187 13.92 10.08 0.47
C LYS A 187 14.98 9.39 -0.39
N LEU A 188 15.71 8.48 0.23
CA LEU A 188 16.55 7.49 -0.42
C LEU A 188 15.85 6.13 -0.30
N TYR A 189 15.61 5.50 -1.44
CA TYR A 189 15.01 4.18 -1.52
C TYR A 189 16.10 3.13 -1.74
N SER A 190 16.00 2.02 -1.02
CA SER A 190 16.81 0.81 -1.23
C SER A 190 15.87 -0.38 -1.37
N SER A 191 15.61 -0.79 -2.61
CA SER A 191 14.75 -1.92 -2.96
C SER A 191 15.51 -3.23 -2.82
N GLY A 192 15.08 -4.09 -1.91
CA GLY A 192 15.61 -5.44 -1.77
C GLY A 192 14.97 -6.44 -2.73
N ALA A 193 13.72 -6.21 -3.12
CA ALA A 193 12.99 -7.06 -4.04
C ALA A 193 11.93 -6.27 -4.80
N ASN A 194 11.81 -6.50 -6.11
CA ASN A 194 10.76 -5.96 -6.97
C ASN A 194 10.23 -7.03 -7.92
N ALA A 195 8.92 -7.01 -8.16
CA ALA A 195 8.26 -7.65 -9.28
C ALA A 195 7.26 -6.68 -9.92
N ASN A 196 7.33 -6.48 -11.23
CA ASN A 196 6.48 -5.53 -11.94
C ASN A 196 6.05 -6.09 -13.30
N SER A 197 4.75 -6.25 -13.48
CA SER A 197 4.12 -6.71 -14.72
C SER A 197 2.86 -5.88 -14.96
N THR A 198 3.05 -4.68 -15.52
CA THR A 198 1.97 -3.69 -15.70
C THR A 198 1.78 -3.23 -17.14
N LYS A 199 2.60 -3.74 -18.06
CA LYS A 199 2.63 -3.34 -19.48
C LYS A 199 2.25 -4.51 -20.40
N ASN A 200 1.44 -5.42 -19.89
CA ASN A 200 0.96 -6.57 -20.64
C ASN A 200 -0.09 -6.14 -21.66
N SER A 201 -0.06 -6.76 -22.83
CA SER A 201 -1.10 -6.62 -23.84
C SER A 201 -1.22 -7.89 -24.68
N GLY A 202 -2.20 -7.91 -25.57
CA GLY A 202 -2.53 -9.08 -26.37
C GLY A 202 -3.81 -9.77 -25.91
N PHE A 203 -4.14 -10.86 -26.57
CA PHE A 203 -5.39 -11.57 -26.36
C PHE A 203 -5.31 -13.03 -26.82
N ILE A 204 -6.20 -13.85 -26.27
CA ILE A 204 -6.49 -15.20 -26.75
C ILE A 204 -7.92 -15.21 -27.27
N TYR A 205 -8.10 -15.52 -28.55
CA TYR A 205 -9.40 -15.56 -29.20
C TYR A 205 -9.64 -16.94 -29.79
N THR A 206 -10.85 -17.47 -29.63
CA THR A 206 -11.23 -18.76 -30.21
C THR A 206 -12.54 -18.61 -30.96
N THR A 207 -12.59 -19.08 -32.20
CA THR A 207 -13.77 -19.04 -33.08
C THR A 207 -14.00 -20.41 -33.70
N ASN A 208 -15.20 -20.61 -34.26
CA ASN A 208 -15.43 -21.75 -35.15
C ASN A 208 -14.57 -21.59 -36.40
N GLY A 209 -13.99 -22.70 -36.87
CA GLY A 209 -13.25 -22.73 -38.12
C GLY A 209 -14.15 -22.52 -39.34
N THR A 210 -13.54 -22.11 -40.45
CA THR A 210 -14.18 -22.07 -41.77
C THR A 210 -14.10 -23.43 -42.48
N ALA A 211 -14.63 -23.54 -43.71
CA ALA A 211 -14.62 -24.78 -44.49
C ALA A 211 -13.21 -25.39 -44.70
N ASP A 212 -12.16 -24.56 -44.64
CA ASP A 212 -10.76 -24.95 -44.82
C ASP A 212 -9.99 -25.14 -43.48
N GLN A 213 -10.66 -25.00 -42.33
CA GLN A 213 -10.08 -25.13 -40.98
C GLN A 213 -10.73 -26.28 -40.20
N ASN A 214 -10.08 -26.75 -39.13
CA ASN A 214 -10.74 -27.67 -38.19
C ASN A 214 -11.86 -26.96 -37.43
N ILE A 215 -12.65 -27.74 -36.69
CA ILE A 215 -13.87 -27.30 -35.97
C ILE A 215 -13.64 -25.99 -35.17
N TYR A 216 -12.45 -25.84 -34.57
CA TYR A 216 -12.06 -24.64 -33.84
C TYR A 216 -10.77 -24.03 -34.39
N TYR A 217 -10.74 -22.71 -34.42
CA TYR A 217 -9.58 -21.89 -34.73
C TYR A 217 -9.25 -20.98 -33.54
N GLN A 218 -8.00 -20.98 -33.09
CA GLN A 218 -7.52 -20.14 -32.00
C GLN A 218 -6.41 -19.21 -32.49
N TYR A 219 -6.54 -17.94 -32.14
CA TYR A 219 -5.53 -16.91 -32.39
C TYR A 219 -5.02 -16.37 -31.05
N ILE A 220 -3.71 -16.39 -30.86
CA ILE A 220 -3.05 -15.86 -29.67
C ILE A 220 -2.12 -14.74 -30.14
N SER A 221 -2.32 -13.54 -29.60
CA SER A 221 -1.36 -12.45 -29.69
C SER A 221 -0.88 -12.14 -28.29
N SER A 222 0.43 -12.19 -28.05
CA SER A 222 1.01 -12.02 -26.72
C SER A 222 2.07 -10.93 -26.74
N ASP A 223 1.97 -10.01 -25.79
CA ASP A 223 3.04 -9.12 -25.38
C ASP A 223 3.01 -9.04 -23.85
N LEU A 224 3.53 -10.10 -23.22
CA LEU A 224 3.66 -10.19 -21.77
C LEU A 224 5.07 -9.81 -21.34
N GLU A 225 5.18 -9.08 -20.23
CA GLU A 225 6.43 -8.65 -19.62
C GLU A 225 6.34 -8.76 -18.10
N LEU A 226 7.27 -9.47 -17.49
CA LEU A 226 7.48 -9.51 -16.04
C LEU A 226 8.91 -9.08 -15.73
N GLN A 227 9.06 -7.93 -15.10
CA GLN A 227 10.33 -7.42 -14.60
C GLN A 227 10.50 -7.84 -13.14
N THR A 228 11.68 -8.31 -12.77
CA THR A 228 12.04 -8.67 -11.39
C THR A 228 13.42 -8.13 -11.03
N SER A 229 13.66 -7.89 -9.75
CA SER A 229 14.96 -7.47 -9.19
C SER A 229 15.09 -8.02 -7.78
N GLY A 230 16.25 -8.57 -7.44
CA GLY A 230 16.55 -9.03 -6.07
C GLY A 230 15.83 -10.33 -5.63
N ILE A 231 15.14 -11.01 -6.55
CA ILE A 231 14.34 -12.22 -6.25
C ILE A 231 14.90 -13.47 -6.95
N ALA A 232 15.68 -13.31 -8.02
CA ALA A 232 16.14 -14.43 -8.87
C ALA A 232 16.99 -15.49 -8.12
N ALA A 233 17.61 -15.14 -6.99
CA ALA A 233 18.31 -16.11 -6.15
C ALA A 233 17.35 -17.07 -5.43
N PHE A 234 16.13 -16.62 -5.10
CA PHE A 234 15.13 -17.40 -4.36
C PHE A 234 14.31 -18.35 -5.22
N THR A 235 14.34 -18.16 -6.55
CA THR A 235 13.57 -18.97 -7.51
C THR A 235 14.37 -20.14 -8.08
N LYS A 236 15.62 -20.33 -7.65
CA LYS A 236 16.47 -21.45 -8.08
C LYS A 236 16.28 -22.65 -7.16
N ASP A 237 16.14 -23.83 -7.75
CA ASP A 237 15.90 -25.09 -7.04
C ASP A 237 16.99 -25.46 -6.01
N GLU A 238 18.17 -24.83 -6.10
CA GLU A 238 19.32 -25.03 -5.22
C GLU A 238 19.44 -24.00 -4.07
N TYR A 239 18.41 -23.18 -3.83
CA TYR A 239 18.44 -22.18 -2.76
C TYR A 239 18.33 -22.81 -1.37
N ASP A 240 19.43 -22.79 -0.61
CA ASP A 240 19.53 -23.29 0.79
C ASP A 240 19.61 -22.15 1.84
N GLY A 241 19.26 -20.92 1.44
CA GLY A 241 19.33 -19.73 2.29
C GLY A 241 18.07 -19.46 3.12
N ASN A 242 18.09 -18.39 3.91
CA ASN A 242 16.90 -17.88 4.59
C ASN A 242 16.37 -16.64 3.88
N ILE A 243 15.24 -16.81 3.17
CA ILE A 243 14.63 -15.75 2.33
C ILE A 243 14.42 -14.46 3.13
N ALA A 244 14.00 -14.54 4.39
CA ALA A 244 13.74 -13.36 5.21
C ALA A 244 15.04 -12.61 5.55
N ASN A 245 16.11 -13.31 5.92
CA ASN A 245 17.40 -12.69 6.23
C ASN A 245 18.06 -12.09 4.99
N ASP A 246 18.01 -12.78 3.85
CA ASP A 246 18.61 -12.32 2.60
C ASP A 246 17.84 -11.11 2.04
N LEU A 247 16.51 -11.13 2.15
CA LEU A 247 15.66 -9.99 1.82
C LEU A 247 16.03 -8.78 2.69
N ILE A 248 16.11 -8.94 4.01
CA ILE A 248 16.55 -7.86 4.93
C ILE A 248 17.94 -7.36 4.51
N HIS A 249 18.91 -8.26 4.30
CA HIS A 249 20.25 -7.89 3.90
C HIS A 249 20.27 -7.09 2.58
N ASN A 250 19.56 -7.56 1.56
CA ASN A 250 19.43 -6.88 0.28
C ASN A 250 18.78 -5.52 0.44
N THR A 251 17.71 -5.42 1.22
CA THR A 251 17.00 -4.15 1.47
C THR A 251 17.91 -3.10 2.13
N PHE A 252 18.86 -3.48 3.01
CA PHE A 252 19.75 -2.53 3.69
C PHE A 252 21.10 -2.29 3.00
N PHE A 253 21.68 -3.29 2.35
CA PHE A 253 23.10 -3.26 1.96
C PHE A 253 23.38 -3.52 0.48
N ASN A 254 22.47 -4.16 -0.26
CA ASN A 254 22.72 -4.56 -1.65
C ASN A 254 21.51 -4.33 -2.59
N GLY A 255 20.66 -3.37 -2.24
CA GLY A 255 19.42 -3.11 -2.95
C GLY A 255 19.58 -2.26 -4.20
N SER A 256 18.54 -2.27 -5.03
CA SER A 256 18.34 -1.33 -6.14
C SER A 256 17.98 0.06 -5.58
N LEU A 257 18.68 1.11 -6.03
CA LEU A 257 18.57 2.43 -5.41
C LEU A 257 17.57 3.34 -6.13
N GLY A 258 16.95 4.23 -5.36
CA GLY A 258 16.01 5.21 -5.85
C GLY A 258 16.03 6.51 -5.05
N LEU A 259 15.42 7.55 -5.61
CA LEU A 259 15.27 8.84 -4.96
C LEU A 259 13.82 9.28 -5.03
N GLY A 260 13.38 9.97 -4.00
CA GLY A 260 12.07 10.59 -3.98
C GLY A 260 12.03 11.83 -3.09
N PHE A 261 10.92 12.54 -3.18
CA PHE A 261 10.65 13.65 -2.31
C PHE A 261 9.17 13.72 -1.94
N ASP A 262 8.90 14.47 -0.89
CA ASP A 262 7.57 14.85 -0.46
C ASP A 262 7.51 16.35 -0.22
N ALA A 263 6.32 16.92 -0.36
CA ALA A 263 6.03 18.29 -0.02
C ALA A 263 4.68 18.38 0.70
N GLY A 264 4.55 19.36 1.59
CA GLY A 264 3.37 19.53 2.40
C GLY A 264 3.20 20.96 2.87
N ILE A 265 1.95 21.35 3.07
CA ILE A 265 1.56 22.67 3.54
C ILE A 265 0.45 22.57 4.59
N THR A 266 0.42 23.56 5.48
CA THR A 266 -0.72 23.87 6.35
C THR A 266 -0.98 25.38 6.27
N TYR A 267 -2.23 25.75 6.02
CA TYR A 267 -2.68 27.13 5.94
C TYR A 267 -3.86 27.38 6.89
N TYR A 268 -3.73 28.34 7.78
CA TYR A 268 -4.77 28.76 8.71
C TYR A 268 -5.51 29.99 8.16
N TYR A 269 -6.74 29.80 7.70
CA TYR A 269 -7.65 30.91 7.36
C TYR A 269 -8.01 31.71 8.61
N LYS A 270 -8.21 30.99 9.72
CA LYS A 270 -8.41 31.50 11.08
C LYS A 270 -7.66 30.59 12.05
N LYS A 271 -7.47 31.03 13.31
CA LYS A 271 -6.86 30.20 14.37
C LYS A 271 -7.56 28.84 14.57
N ASN A 272 -8.79 28.69 14.08
CA ASN A 272 -9.63 27.51 14.23
C ASN A 272 -10.13 26.93 12.91
N LEU A 273 -9.60 27.37 11.77
CA LEU A 273 -9.95 26.84 10.45
C LEU A 273 -8.66 26.69 9.63
N GLN A 274 -8.29 25.44 9.37
CA GLN A 274 -7.08 25.10 8.62
C GLN A 274 -7.39 24.30 7.37
N PHE A 275 -6.55 24.50 6.37
CA PHE A 275 -6.42 23.66 5.18
C PHE A 275 -5.03 23.06 5.15
N THR A 276 -4.94 21.76 4.86
CA THR A 276 -3.67 21.07 4.68
C THR A 276 -3.63 20.39 3.33
N ALA A 277 -2.45 20.29 2.73
CA ALA A 277 -2.25 19.47 1.56
C ALA A 277 -0.84 18.87 1.56
N SER A 278 -0.68 17.69 0.99
CA SER A 278 0.62 17.07 0.80
C SER A 278 0.64 16.19 -0.44
N ILE A 279 1.83 16.09 -1.02
CA ILE A 279 2.18 15.08 -2.01
C ILE A 279 3.37 14.29 -1.47
N ILE A 280 3.26 12.97 -1.46
CA ILE A 280 4.26 12.07 -0.91
C ILE A 280 4.56 10.95 -1.91
N ASP A 281 5.77 10.38 -1.80
CA ASP A 281 6.29 9.30 -2.62
C ASP A 281 6.46 9.68 -4.11
N VAL A 282 6.75 10.95 -4.41
CA VAL A 282 7.13 11.35 -5.77
C VAL A 282 8.58 10.95 -6.00
N GLY A 283 8.79 9.82 -6.68
CA GLY A 283 10.13 9.30 -6.91
C GLY A 283 10.16 8.03 -7.76
N PHE A 284 11.38 7.56 -7.99
CA PHE A 284 11.66 6.39 -8.83
C PHE A 284 12.72 5.50 -8.17
N ILE A 285 12.75 4.24 -8.58
CA ILE A 285 13.78 3.27 -8.23
C ILE A 285 14.39 2.75 -9.52
N ARG A 286 15.72 2.77 -9.61
CA ARG A 286 16.50 2.20 -10.71
C ARG A 286 16.95 0.80 -10.32
N HIS A 287 16.38 -0.20 -10.96
CA HIS A 287 16.68 -1.60 -10.69
C HIS A 287 17.95 -2.04 -11.38
N THR A 288 18.92 -2.51 -10.59
CA THR A 288 20.26 -2.88 -11.06
C THR A 288 20.81 -4.17 -10.47
N LYS A 289 20.09 -4.78 -9.53
CA LYS A 289 20.54 -5.93 -8.72
C LYS A 289 19.68 -7.14 -9.03
N ASP A 290 20.30 -8.25 -9.43
CA ASP A 290 19.65 -9.52 -9.77
C ASP A 290 18.39 -9.33 -10.62
N ILE A 291 18.57 -8.70 -11.78
CA ILE A 291 17.51 -8.21 -12.66
C ILE A 291 17.18 -9.20 -13.76
N GLU A 292 15.91 -9.61 -13.85
CA GLU A 292 15.40 -10.46 -14.92
C GLU A 292 14.12 -9.85 -15.48
N THR A 293 14.06 -9.66 -16.80
CA THR A 293 12.83 -9.32 -17.52
C THR A 293 12.44 -10.52 -18.37
N LEU A 294 11.38 -11.21 -17.96
CA LEU A 294 10.80 -12.32 -18.68
C LEU A 294 9.77 -11.79 -19.68
N THR A 295 9.86 -12.21 -20.94
CA THR A 295 8.90 -11.80 -21.96
C THR A 295 8.36 -12.98 -22.74
N TYR A 296 7.07 -12.93 -23.08
CA TYR A 296 6.40 -13.85 -23.99
C TYR A 296 5.75 -13.02 -25.10
N LYS A 297 6.49 -12.85 -26.20
CA LYS A 297 6.09 -11.95 -27.30
C LYS A 297 5.97 -12.72 -28.60
N GLY A 298 4.83 -12.56 -29.28
CA GLY A 298 4.61 -13.19 -30.57
C GLY A 298 3.14 -13.43 -30.87
N ASN A 299 2.88 -14.05 -32.01
CA ASN A 299 1.55 -14.45 -32.42
C ASN A 299 1.55 -15.94 -32.77
N TYR A 300 0.52 -16.66 -32.39
CA TYR A 300 0.35 -18.07 -32.69
C TYR A 300 -1.07 -18.34 -33.20
N GLU A 301 -1.15 -19.06 -34.30
CA GLU A 301 -2.41 -19.48 -34.92
C GLU A 301 -2.52 -20.99 -34.79
N TYR A 302 -3.57 -21.46 -34.13
CA TYR A 302 -3.82 -22.87 -33.90
C TYR A 302 -5.10 -23.30 -34.60
N ASN A 303 -4.95 -24.12 -35.63
CA ASN A 303 -6.05 -24.66 -36.42
C ASN A 303 -6.60 -25.98 -35.86
N GLY A 304 -6.55 -26.26 -34.54
CA GLY A 304 -7.08 -27.51 -33.96
C GLY A 304 -6.36 -28.79 -34.42
N VAL A 305 -6.75 -29.95 -33.88
CA VAL A 305 -6.32 -31.27 -34.40
C VAL A 305 -7.41 -31.84 -35.31
N ASN A 306 -7.06 -32.24 -36.53
CA ASN A 306 -7.92 -33.06 -37.37
C ASN A 306 -7.67 -34.53 -36.99
N PRO A 307 -8.62 -35.26 -36.38
CA PRO A 307 -8.45 -36.69 -36.17
C PRO A 307 -8.54 -37.42 -37.52
N GLY A 308 -7.44 -37.43 -38.27
CA GLY A 308 -7.28 -38.31 -39.40
C GLY A 308 -7.23 -39.75 -38.91
N PHE A 309 -8.10 -40.61 -39.42
CA PHE A 309 -8.05 -42.07 -39.17
C PHE A 309 -6.93 -42.77 -39.99
N ASP A 310 -5.91 -42.02 -40.40
CA ASP A 310 -4.78 -42.51 -41.18
C ASP A 310 -3.55 -42.49 -40.29
N PHE A 311 -2.95 -43.66 -40.04
CA PHE A 311 -1.87 -43.89 -39.07
C PHE A 311 -0.51 -43.29 -39.48
N THR A 312 -0.49 -42.36 -40.44
CA THR A 312 0.73 -41.89 -41.12
C THR A 312 1.22 -40.51 -40.67
N ASN A 313 0.40 -39.74 -39.96
CA ASN A 313 0.78 -38.43 -39.45
C ASN A 313 0.71 -38.44 -37.91
N GLU A 314 1.88 -38.56 -37.26
CA GLU A 314 1.98 -38.26 -35.83
C GLU A 314 1.48 -36.83 -35.59
N PRO A 315 0.71 -36.56 -34.53
CA PRO A 315 0.26 -35.20 -34.23
C PRO A 315 1.50 -34.32 -34.03
N GLU A 316 1.63 -33.26 -34.84
CA GLU A 316 2.65 -32.23 -34.68
C GLU A 316 2.67 -31.76 -33.22
N ASN A 317 3.87 -31.60 -32.66
CA ASN A 317 4.04 -31.18 -31.27
C ASN A 317 3.62 -29.71 -31.12
N VAL A 318 2.31 -29.48 -30.96
CA VAL A 318 1.66 -28.17 -30.78
C VAL A 318 2.40 -27.28 -29.79
N LEU A 319 2.98 -27.90 -28.74
CA LEU A 319 3.75 -27.19 -27.73
C LEU A 319 5.05 -26.59 -28.27
N ASP A 320 5.78 -27.31 -29.12
CA ASP A 320 7.04 -26.83 -29.69
C ASP A 320 6.80 -25.66 -30.66
N ASP A 321 5.73 -25.73 -31.44
CA ASP A 321 5.38 -24.66 -32.38
C ASP A 321 4.84 -23.42 -31.66
N PHE A 322 4.06 -23.61 -30.59
CA PHE A 322 3.70 -22.51 -29.69
C PHE A 322 4.95 -21.86 -29.06
N GLN A 323 5.90 -22.66 -28.56
CA GLN A 323 7.15 -22.16 -27.98
C GLN A 323 8.03 -21.41 -28.99
N LYS A 324 8.03 -21.82 -30.27
CA LYS A 324 8.74 -21.08 -31.33
C LYS A 324 8.02 -19.78 -31.68
N ALA A 325 6.69 -19.78 -31.69
CA ALA A 325 5.87 -18.64 -32.08
C ALA A 325 5.80 -17.55 -30.99
N ILE A 326 5.78 -17.97 -29.72
CA ILE A 326 5.78 -17.10 -28.54
C ILE A 326 6.90 -17.56 -27.60
N PRO A 327 8.16 -17.26 -27.94
CA PRO A 327 9.30 -17.70 -27.14
C PRO A 327 9.34 -17.02 -25.78
N ARG A 328 9.87 -17.75 -24.78
CA ARG A 328 10.24 -17.17 -23.49
C ARG A 328 11.64 -16.60 -23.59
N ASP A 329 11.74 -15.27 -23.61
CA ASP A 329 13.02 -14.57 -23.52
C ASP A 329 13.29 -14.08 -22.10
N THR A 330 14.58 -13.99 -21.75
CA THR A 330 15.03 -13.44 -20.45
C THR A 330 16.08 -12.37 -20.71
N ILE A 331 15.75 -11.12 -20.35
CA ILE A 331 16.60 -9.95 -20.57
C ILE A 331 17.09 -9.41 -19.23
N TYR A 332 18.41 -9.20 -19.10
CA TYR A 332 19.05 -8.75 -17.85
C TYR A 332 19.35 -7.24 -17.88
N SER A 333 18.44 -6.44 -18.45
CA SER A 333 18.64 -5.00 -18.64
C SER A 333 18.07 -4.18 -17.48
N LYS A 334 18.78 -3.11 -17.10
CA LYS A 334 18.38 -2.22 -16.00
C LYS A 334 17.08 -1.48 -16.37
N TYR A 335 16.09 -1.51 -15.48
CA TYR A 335 14.81 -0.82 -15.66
C TYR A 335 14.51 0.14 -14.50
N THR A 336 13.49 0.97 -14.67
CA THR A 336 13.08 1.96 -13.66
C THR A 336 11.61 1.78 -13.35
N THR A 337 11.26 1.71 -12.07
CA THR A 337 9.87 1.78 -11.60
C THR A 337 9.61 3.11 -10.92
N TRP A 338 8.39 3.61 -11.06
CA TRP A 338 7.91 4.81 -10.36
C TRP A 338 7.14 4.41 -9.11
N ARG A 339 7.40 5.10 -7.99
CA ARG A 339 6.64 4.92 -6.76
C ARG A 339 5.19 5.41 -6.97
N PRO A 340 4.18 4.80 -6.34
CA PRO A 340 2.83 5.34 -6.32
C PRO A 340 2.83 6.69 -5.60
N ALA A 341 2.66 7.78 -6.35
CA ALA A 341 2.55 9.11 -5.78
C ALA A 341 1.20 9.23 -5.05
N LYS A 342 1.23 9.71 -3.82
CA LYS A 342 0.06 9.86 -2.96
C LYS A 342 -0.18 11.34 -2.68
N PHE A 343 -1.42 11.77 -2.82
CA PHE A 343 -1.87 13.13 -2.55
C PHE A 343 -2.86 13.10 -1.39
N ASN A 344 -2.72 14.05 -0.47
CA ASN A 344 -3.69 14.29 0.59
C ASN A 344 -4.08 15.76 0.61
N ALA A 345 -5.35 16.04 0.90
CA ALA A 345 -5.82 17.37 1.25
C ALA A 345 -6.85 17.27 2.36
N SER A 346 -6.89 18.22 3.30
CA SER A 346 -7.96 18.29 4.30
C SER A 346 -8.35 19.71 4.66
N VAL A 347 -9.58 19.87 5.12
CA VAL A 347 -10.06 21.06 5.83
C VAL A 347 -10.49 20.62 7.22
N GLU A 348 -10.03 21.32 8.25
CA GLU A 348 -10.38 21.07 9.64
C GLU A 348 -10.85 22.37 10.31
N TYR A 349 -12.01 22.29 10.97
CA TYR A 349 -12.58 23.35 11.80
C TYR A 349 -12.57 22.93 13.26
N SER A 350 -11.88 23.70 14.10
CA SER A 350 -11.71 23.45 15.52
C SER A 350 -12.63 24.36 16.37
N PHE A 351 -13.19 23.83 17.46
CA PHE A 351 -14.14 24.56 18.29
C PHE A 351 -14.22 24.02 19.73
N GLY A 352 -14.87 24.80 20.60
CA GLY A 352 -14.96 24.53 22.03
C GLY A 352 -13.63 24.82 22.72
N GLU A 353 -13.43 26.06 23.14
CA GLU A 353 -12.21 26.47 23.85
C GLU A 353 -12.09 25.67 25.16
N SER A 354 -10.91 25.12 25.39
CA SER A 354 -10.57 24.32 26.56
C SER A 354 -10.36 25.22 27.79
N ARG A 355 -10.87 24.78 28.93
CA ARG A 355 -10.44 25.23 30.27
C ARG A 355 -9.76 24.08 31.05
N PHE A 356 -8.85 23.33 30.41
CA PHE A 356 -7.98 22.38 31.11
C PHE A 356 -6.99 23.19 31.99
N ASP A 357 -7.49 23.76 33.09
CA ASP A 357 -6.67 24.38 34.12
C ASP A 357 -6.09 23.27 35.01
N ASP A 358 -4.76 23.24 35.13
CA ASP A 358 -4.04 22.47 36.16
C ASP A 358 -3.88 23.27 37.46
N ASP A 359 -4.41 24.50 37.56
CA ASP A 359 -4.43 25.27 38.80
C ASP A 359 -5.72 26.11 38.90
N GLU A 360 -6.42 25.97 40.03
CA GLU A 360 -7.51 26.85 40.42
C GLU A 360 -7.07 28.33 40.30
N CYS A 361 -7.82 29.14 39.56
CA CYS A 361 -7.74 30.60 39.60
C CYS A 361 -6.38 31.25 39.23
N SER A 362 -5.73 30.81 38.15
CA SER A 362 -4.72 31.66 37.49
C SER A 362 -5.41 32.61 36.50
N CYS A 363 -5.48 33.91 36.81
CA CYS A 363 -5.95 34.97 35.89
C CYS A 363 -5.00 35.22 34.69
N LYS A 364 -4.05 34.32 34.40
CA LYS A 364 -3.23 34.40 33.20
C LYS A 364 -3.99 33.78 32.04
N ALA A 365 -4.31 34.57 31.02
CA ALA A 365 -4.83 34.04 29.77
C ALA A 365 -3.82 33.00 29.23
N PRO A 366 -4.24 31.77 28.90
CA PRO A 366 -3.35 30.80 28.30
C PRO A 366 -2.79 31.37 26.98
N ASP A 367 -1.47 31.31 26.81
CA ASP A 367 -0.76 31.86 25.64
C ASP A 367 -1.26 31.24 24.31
N GLU A 368 -1.81 30.02 24.35
CA GLU A 368 -2.44 29.36 23.21
C GLU A 368 -3.86 28.88 23.52
N ARG A 369 -4.81 29.30 22.67
CA ARG A 369 -6.19 28.81 22.73
C ARG A 369 -6.25 27.37 22.23
N LEU A 370 -6.42 26.44 23.16
CA LEU A 370 -6.60 25.02 22.86
C LEU A 370 -8.09 24.74 22.56
N TYR A 371 -8.38 24.06 21.46
CA TYR A 371 -9.72 23.60 21.12
C TYR A 371 -9.92 22.13 21.54
N VAL A 372 -11.09 21.82 22.08
CA VAL A 372 -11.46 20.48 22.56
C VAL A 372 -12.00 19.62 21.42
N ASN A 373 -12.60 20.23 20.40
CA ASN A 373 -13.25 19.53 19.29
C ASN A 373 -12.67 20.00 17.96
N ALA A 374 -12.65 19.10 16.97
CA ALA A 374 -12.48 19.46 15.58
C ALA A 374 -13.32 18.56 14.67
N LEU A 375 -13.84 19.14 13.59
CA LEU A 375 -14.54 18.44 12.53
C LEU A 375 -13.85 18.75 11.20
N GLY A 376 -13.70 17.75 10.34
CA GLY A 376 -13.08 17.98 9.05
C GLY A 376 -13.40 16.94 8.00
N ALA A 377 -12.90 17.21 6.80
CA ALA A 377 -12.97 16.32 5.66
C ALA A 377 -11.59 16.22 5.02
N GLN A 378 -11.25 15.04 4.51
CA GLN A 378 -10.00 14.71 3.88
C GLN A 378 -10.24 14.00 2.55
N LEU A 379 -9.45 14.36 1.55
CA LEU A 379 -9.30 13.67 0.27
C LEU A 379 -7.93 12.98 0.26
N PHE A 380 -7.91 11.70 -0.08
CA PHE A 380 -6.71 10.95 -0.41
C PHE A 380 -6.80 10.47 -1.86
N ALA A 381 -5.71 10.58 -2.61
CA ALA A 381 -5.59 10.01 -3.95
C ALA A 381 -4.22 9.37 -4.14
N MET A 382 -4.14 8.25 -4.87
CA MET A 382 -2.90 7.54 -5.16
C MET A 382 -2.86 7.08 -6.61
N THR A 383 -1.72 7.26 -7.27
CA THR A 383 -1.53 6.77 -8.64
C THR A 383 -1.48 5.24 -8.68
N MET A 384 -2.10 4.65 -9.71
CA MET A 384 -2.18 3.21 -9.91
C MET A 384 -2.05 2.89 -11.42
N PRO A 385 -1.70 1.65 -11.81
CA PRO A 385 -1.55 1.26 -13.20
C PRO A 385 -2.80 1.46 -14.07
N LYS A 386 -4.00 1.16 -13.55
CA LYS A 386 -5.26 1.27 -14.30
C LYS A 386 -6.03 2.54 -13.91
N ASP A 387 -6.72 2.50 -12.78
CA ASP A 387 -7.52 3.61 -12.26
C ASP A 387 -6.95 4.11 -10.91
N PRO A 388 -6.84 5.43 -10.69
CA PRO A 388 -6.32 5.98 -9.43
C PRO A 388 -7.17 5.52 -8.25
N PHE A 389 -6.53 5.31 -7.11
CA PHE A 389 -7.23 5.03 -5.86
C PHE A 389 -7.58 6.34 -5.19
N VAL A 390 -8.86 6.53 -4.85
CA VAL A 390 -9.37 7.74 -4.20
C VAL A 390 -10.15 7.34 -2.97
N ALA A 391 -9.97 8.09 -1.89
CA ALA A 391 -10.74 7.94 -0.66
C ALA A 391 -11.18 9.31 -0.13
N PHE A 392 -12.42 9.38 0.32
CA PHE A 392 -12.98 10.55 1.00
C PHE A 392 -13.26 10.19 2.45
N THR A 393 -12.74 10.99 3.38
CA THR A 393 -12.85 10.73 4.81
C THR A 393 -13.45 11.95 5.51
N ALA A 394 -14.59 11.78 6.16
CA ALA A 394 -15.06 12.73 7.16
C ALA A 394 -14.48 12.32 8.52
N PHE A 395 -14.12 13.28 9.37
CA PHE A 395 -13.57 12.96 10.68
C PHE A 395 -14.02 13.94 11.76
N TYR A 396 -14.11 13.41 12.98
CA TYR A 396 -14.31 14.17 14.20
C TYR A 396 -13.18 13.83 15.18
N LYS A 397 -12.55 14.86 15.72
CA LYS A 397 -11.46 14.75 16.70
C LYS A 397 -11.93 15.38 17.99
N ARG A 398 -11.69 14.70 19.11
CA ARG A 398 -12.01 15.15 20.45
C ARG A 398 -10.82 14.97 21.37
N ARG A 399 -10.43 16.03 22.05
CA ARG A 399 -9.49 15.98 23.16
C ARG A 399 -10.23 15.60 24.43
N LEU A 400 -9.92 14.44 25.00
CA LEU A 400 -10.53 13.94 26.23
C LEU A 400 -9.84 14.53 27.47
N LEU A 401 -8.50 14.65 27.41
CA LEU A 401 -7.65 15.27 28.42
C LEU A 401 -6.58 16.11 27.70
N ARG A 402 -5.87 17.02 28.40
CA ARG A 402 -4.80 17.85 27.81
C ARG A 402 -3.80 17.04 26.95
N LYS A 403 -3.54 15.77 27.33
CA LYS A 403 -2.61 14.87 26.66
C LYS A 403 -3.25 13.58 26.11
N LEU A 404 -4.58 13.53 25.94
CA LEU A 404 -5.29 12.37 25.39
C LEU A 404 -6.31 12.81 24.34
N GLU A 405 -6.16 12.30 23.12
CA GLU A 405 -6.98 12.65 21.97
C GLU A 405 -7.58 11.40 21.32
N LEU A 406 -8.84 11.54 20.89
CA LEU A 406 -9.59 10.56 20.14
C LEU A 406 -9.91 11.16 18.76
N LYS A 407 -9.77 10.37 17.70
CA LYS A 407 -10.20 10.71 16.35
C LYS A 407 -11.07 9.59 15.81
N THR A 408 -12.23 9.94 15.27
CA THR A 408 -13.15 9.02 14.63
C THR A 408 -13.28 9.41 13.17
N THR A 409 -13.25 8.44 12.27
CA THR A 409 -13.29 8.66 10.83
C THR A 409 -14.42 7.87 10.20
N TYR A 410 -15.01 8.42 9.14
CA TYR A 410 -15.89 7.71 8.21
C TYR A 410 -15.32 7.87 6.81
N THR A 411 -14.82 6.77 6.25
CA THR A 411 -14.18 6.73 4.94
C THR A 411 -15.07 6.04 3.91
N ILE A 412 -15.06 6.59 2.70
CA ILE A 412 -15.57 5.93 1.49
C ILE A 412 -14.39 5.79 0.53
N ASP A 413 -14.13 4.57 0.07
CA ASP A 413 -13.09 4.25 -0.91
C ASP A 413 -13.50 3.09 -1.85
N SER A 414 -12.57 2.59 -2.67
CA SER A 414 -12.86 1.49 -3.61
C SER A 414 -13.04 0.12 -2.96
N PHE A 415 -12.80 -0.02 -1.65
CA PHE A 415 -12.90 -1.29 -0.93
C PHE A 415 -14.14 -1.34 -0.03
N SER A 416 -14.51 -0.22 0.59
CA SER A 416 -15.68 -0.16 1.46
C SER A 416 -16.38 1.20 1.40
N TYR A 417 -17.71 1.15 1.36
CA TYR A 417 -18.59 2.32 1.50
C TYR A 417 -18.96 2.64 2.95
N LYS A 418 -18.59 1.78 3.92
CA LYS A 418 -19.01 1.87 5.33
C LYS A 418 -17.83 1.72 6.27
N ASN A 419 -16.77 2.47 6.03
CA ASN A 419 -15.53 2.31 6.77
C ASN A 419 -15.48 3.27 7.97
N ILE A 420 -15.64 2.74 9.19
CA ILE A 420 -15.52 3.52 10.43
C ILE A 420 -14.16 3.24 11.07
N GLY A 421 -13.38 4.30 11.28
CA GLY A 421 -12.08 4.23 11.95
C GLY A 421 -12.05 4.96 13.30
N LEU A 422 -11.17 4.48 14.17
CA LEU A 422 -10.92 5.00 15.51
C LEU A 422 -9.41 5.14 15.72
N GLY A 423 -9.00 6.31 16.20
CA GLY A 423 -7.63 6.59 16.57
C GLY A 423 -7.55 7.18 17.96
N VAL A 424 -6.67 6.65 18.79
CA VAL A 424 -6.35 7.19 20.12
C VAL A 424 -4.88 7.54 20.15
N ALA A 425 -4.55 8.73 20.65
CA ALA A 425 -3.19 9.17 20.88
C ALA A 425 -3.08 9.80 22.28
N GLY A 426 -2.08 9.40 23.04
CA GLY A 426 -1.88 9.86 24.42
C GLY A 426 -0.42 10.06 24.76
N THR A 427 -0.13 11.11 25.54
CA THR A 427 1.22 11.37 26.06
C THR A 427 1.23 11.32 27.60
N TRP A 428 1.85 10.29 28.16
CA TRP A 428 2.06 10.12 29.60
C TRP A 428 3.50 10.45 29.98
N GLY A 429 3.69 11.56 30.70
CA GLY A 429 5.02 12.12 30.93
C GLY A 429 5.69 12.49 29.61
N LYS A 430 6.75 11.76 29.25
CA LYS A 430 7.48 11.89 27.98
C LYS A 430 7.10 10.81 26.96
N LEU A 431 6.36 9.78 27.38
CA LEU A 431 5.99 8.64 26.53
C LEU A 431 4.71 8.97 25.77
N ASN A 432 4.78 8.98 24.44
CA ASN A 432 3.63 9.13 23.55
C ASN A 432 3.29 7.77 22.94
N MET A 433 2.04 7.35 23.06
CA MET A 433 1.53 6.11 22.49
C MET A 433 0.31 6.42 21.63
N TYR A 434 0.18 5.68 20.54
CA TYR A 434 -1.00 5.80 19.69
C TYR A 434 -1.40 4.45 19.11
N PHE A 435 -2.70 4.32 18.86
CA PHE A 435 -3.32 3.18 18.25
C PHE A 435 -4.44 3.65 17.33
N LEU A 436 -4.33 3.31 16.06
CA LEU A 436 -5.27 3.63 14.99
C LEU A 436 -5.78 2.32 14.41
N VAL A 437 -7.09 2.20 14.27
CA VAL A 437 -7.77 1.03 13.72
C VAL A 437 -8.89 1.51 12.82
N ASP A 438 -9.12 0.80 11.73
CA ASP A 438 -10.10 1.16 10.71
C ASP A 438 -11.00 -0.01 10.37
N ASN A 439 -12.17 0.29 9.82
CA ASN A 439 -13.24 -0.65 9.56
C ASN A 439 -13.64 -1.44 10.82
N VAL A 440 -13.75 -0.75 11.95
CA VAL A 440 -14.01 -1.32 13.29
C VAL A 440 -15.29 -2.16 13.33
N LEU A 441 -16.25 -1.91 12.44
CA LEU A 441 -17.48 -2.69 12.33
C LEU A 441 -17.23 -4.14 11.89
N GLU A 442 -16.23 -4.36 11.04
CA GLU A 442 -15.89 -5.68 10.50
C GLU A 442 -15.02 -6.50 11.46
N TYR A 443 -14.50 -5.91 12.54
CA TYR A 443 -13.70 -6.63 13.55
C TYR A 443 -14.48 -7.70 14.32
N LYS A 444 -15.82 -7.72 14.22
CA LYS A 444 -16.62 -8.84 14.73
C LYS A 444 -16.33 -10.15 14.00
N ASP A 445 -16.04 -10.05 12.71
CA ASP A 445 -15.66 -11.17 11.85
C ASP A 445 -14.77 -10.64 10.72
N ILE A 446 -13.48 -10.52 11.03
CA ILE A 446 -12.51 -9.91 10.11
C ILE A 446 -12.37 -10.68 8.80
N THR A 447 -12.78 -11.95 8.76
CA THR A 447 -12.71 -12.76 7.54
C THR A 447 -13.64 -12.22 6.45
N LYS A 448 -14.73 -11.54 6.85
CA LYS A 448 -15.69 -10.91 5.94
C LYS A 448 -15.29 -9.51 5.50
N ALA A 449 -14.23 -8.95 6.07
CA ALA A 449 -13.80 -7.60 5.76
C ALA A 449 -13.16 -7.52 4.36
N ASN A 450 -13.63 -6.58 3.54
CA ASN A 450 -12.96 -6.22 2.28
C ASN A 450 -11.69 -5.37 2.51
N SER A 451 -11.60 -4.69 3.65
CA SER A 451 -10.43 -3.90 4.09
C SER A 451 -10.43 -3.82 5.62
N ALA A 452 -9.26 -3.79 6.29
CA ALA A 452 -9.25 -3.84 7.77
C ALA A 452 -7.98 -3.31 8.43
N ALA A 453 -8.04 -2.23 9.21
CA ALA A 453 -7.02 -1.37 9.87
C ALA A 453 -6.11 -1.62 11.04
N PHE A 454 -4.78 -1.43 10.95
CA PHE A 454 -4.07 -0.94 12.12
C PHE A 454 -2.80 -0.13 11.84
N GLN A 455 -2.57 0.82 12.74
CA GLN A 455 -1.29 1.44 12.97
C GLN A 455 -1.10 1.68 14.46
N LEU A 456 0.06 1.34 15.00
CA LEU A 456 0.40 1.60 16.38
C LEU A 456 1.82 2.09 16.52
N GLY A 457 2.08 2.82 17.60
CA GLY A 457 3.45 3.17 17.90
C GLY A 457 3.69 3.83 19.24
N VAL A 458 4.96 3.83 19.61
CA VAL A 458 5.48 4.36 20.86
C VAL A 458 6.66 5.29 20.58
N ASN A 459 6.55 6.52 21.06
CA ASN A 459 7.53 7.59 20.90
C ASN A 459 7.89 8.18 22.26
N PHE A 460 9.03 8.85 22.33
CA PHE A 460 9.31 9.82 23.37
C PHE A 460 9.18 11.23 22.80
N ILE A 461 8.38 12.07 23.44
CA ILE A 461 8.13 13.47 23.06
C ILE A 461 8.53 14.37 24.22
N PHE A 462 9.26 15.43 23.89
CA PHE A 462 9.68 16.46 24.83
C PHE A 462 9.10 17.78 24.33
N GLN A 463 8.21 18.35 25.14
CA GLN A 463 7.69 19.69 24.92
C GLN A 463 8.66 20.70 25.52
N ASP A 464 8.52 21.97 25.15
CA ASP A 464 9.18 23.04 25.89
C ASP A 464 8.70 22.96 27.35
N SER A 465 9.64 23.00 28.29
CA SER A 465 9.32 23.02 29.71
C SER A 465 8.66 24.36 30.04
N ASP A 466 7.54 24.30 30.78
CA ASP A 466 7.03 25.44 31.53
C ASP A 466 8.09 25.96 32.54
#